data_AF-A0A3B0S6B2-F1
#
_entry.id   AF-A0A3B0S6B2-F1
#
_cell.length_a   1.000
_cell.length_b   1.000
_cell.length_c   1.000
_cell.angle_alpha   90.00
_cell.angle_beta   90.00
_cell.angle_gamma   90.00
#
_symmetry.space_group_name_H-M   'P 1'
#
loop_
_entity.id
_entity.type
_entity.pdbx_description
1 polymer ?
#
loop_
_entity_poly.entity_id
_entity_poly.type
_entity_poly.pdbx_seq_one_letter_code
_entity_poly.pdbx_strand_id
1 'polypeptide(L)'
;NSIAVGANSTASGRDSIAVGMFSTASVQDSTAVGQSSLASGFLSTAVGENSAASGPNSTALGSRSSASGDFSAALGTFSTASGQSSTALGTAAEASGDNSIAIGMSAAATHVNSMAFGVGVATTSDNQIALGTETNTLTVTGITSAASLAAQGSVTGLVTTDASGNLASDGGALQTQVNANMIAIAALGVGVGPDPQIALNMADIATNAAAISELREGMASLASLPDLYLQADESWTAAGGLAAYDDGYGGTKWGFGGGAQFRLGSRRHTSVGIAAATSGSTYTARAQFRIGG
;
A
#
# COMPACT_ATOMS: atom_id res chain seq x y z
N ASN A 1 59.17 33.20 23.20
CA ASN A 1 60.03 33.61 22.06
C ASN A 1 59.16 34.29 21.03
N SER A 2 59.67 35.12 20.11
CA SER A 2 58.89 35.55 18.94
C SER A 2 59.80 35.68 17.73
N ILE A 3 59.25 35.52 16.52
CA ILE A 3 60.00 35.58 15.26
C ILE A 3 59.32 36.60 14.35
N ALA A 4 60.03 37.63 13.91
CA ALA A 4 59.56 38.61 12.93
C ALA A 4 60.54 38.69 11.75
N VAL A 5 60.09 38.41 10.53
CA VAL A 5 60.90 38.41 9.30
C VAL A 5 60.20 39.21 8.22
N GLY A 6 60.79 40.33 7.78
CA GLY A 6 60.27 41.20 6.72
C GLY A 6 60.14 42.66 7.16
N ALA A 7 60.18 43.58 6.19
CA ALA A 7 60.08 45.01 6.48
C ALA A 7 58.73 45.33 7.15
N ASN A 8 58.78 46.02 8.30
CA ASN A 8 57.61 46.35 9.13
C ASN A 8 56.80 45.13 9.61
N SER A 9 57.39 43.93 9.66
CA SER A 9 56.76 42.78 10.32
C SER A 9 56.76 42.96 11.84
N THR A 10 55.70 42.49 12.51
CA THR A 10 55.51 42.64 13.96
C THR A 10 55.09 41.32 14.59
N ALA A 11 55.92 40.77 15.47
CA ALA A 11 55.58 39.61 16.30
C ALA A 11 55.63 40.00 17.79
N SER A 12 54.52 40.51 18.32
CA SER A 12 54.41 41.03 19.69
C SER A 12 53.83 40.02 20.70
N GLY A 13 53.22 38.95 20.21
CA GLY A 13 52.69 37.86 21.03
C GLY A 13 53.79 36.95 21.57
N ARG A 14 53.54 36.31 22.73
CA ARG A 14 54.41 35.24 23.24
C ARG A 14 54.30 34.03 22.31
N ASP A 15 55.44 33.52 21.85
CA ASP A 15 55.55 32.38 20.92
C ASP A 15 54.88 32.64 19.57
N SER A 16 54.82 33.92 19.16
CA SER A 16 54.26 34.31 17.87
C SER A 16 55.29 34.36 16.74
N ILE A 17 54.81 34.15 15.51
CA ILE A 17 55.62 34.12 14.29
C ILE A 17 54.98 35.05 13.26
N ALA A 18 55.72 36.05 12.77
CA ALA A 18 55.32 36.95 11.69
C ALA A 18 56.35 36.90 10.55
N VAL A 19 55.97 36.47 9.35
CA VAL A 19 56.86 36.36 8.18
C VAL A 19 56.20 37.02 6.97
N GLY A 20 56.76 38.13 6.50
CA GLY A 20 56.28 38.91 5.35
C GLY A 20 56.27 40.41 5.63
N MET A 21 56.36 41.23 4.58
CA MET A 21 56.27 42.69 4.70
C MET A 21 54.92 43.08 5.33
N PHE A 22 54.94 43.89 6.40
CA PHE A 22 53.74 44.26 7.18
C PHE A 22 52.96 43.10 7.84
N SER A 23 53.51 41.89 7.89
CA SER A 23 52.86 40.77 8.63
C SER A 23 52.79 41.07 10.13
N THR A 24 51.70 40.70 10.79
CA THR A 24 51.48 40.98 12.21
C THR A 24 50.93 39.75 12.93
N ALA A 25 51.67 39.26 13.93
CA ALA A 25 51.27 38.20 14.85
C ALA A 25 51.26 38.76 16.28
N SER A 26 50.11 39.28 16.71
CA SER A 26 50.03 40.18 17.87
C SER A 26 49.71 39.50 19.20
N VAL A 27 49.22 38.26 19.17
CA VAL A 27 48.73 37.52 20.36
C VAL A 27 49.53 36.25 20.58
N GLN A 28 49.47 35.69 21.79
CA GLN A 28 50.17 34.46 22.14
C GLN A 28 49.85 33.31 21.16
N ASP A 29 50.91 32.58 20.77
CA ASP A 29 50.89 31.43 19.87
C ASP A 29 50.29 31.72 18.48
N SER A 30 50.23 33.00 18.07
CA SER A 30 49.73 33.40 16.75
C SER A 30 50.79 33.26 15.66
N THR A 31 50.38 32.85 14.46
CA THR A 31 51.26 32.70 13.29
C THR A 31 50.71 33.46 12.09
N ALA A 32 51.43 34.46 11.60
CA ALA A 32 51.11 35.25 10.41
C ALA A 32 52.19 35.07 9.34
N VAL A 33 51.87 34.50 8.18
CA VAL A 33 52.81 34.28 7.08
C VAL A 33 52.23 34.81 5.77
N GLY A 34 52.81 35.88 5.23
CA GLY A 34 52.33 36.56 4.03
C GLY A 34 52.50 38.07 4.11
N GLN A 35 52.49 38.76 2.96
CA GLN A 35 52.48 40.21 2.97
C GLN A 35 51.16 40.71 3.59
N SER A 36 51.25 41.60 4.58
CA SER A 36 50.09 42.11 5.34
C SER A 36 49.18 41.02 5.95
N SER A 37 49.69 39.81 6.22
CA SER A 37 48.92 38.82 6.99
C SER A 37 48.74 39.26 8.44
N LEU A 38 47.60 38.96 9.04
CA LEU A 38 47.23 39.36 10.39
C LEU A 38 46.73 38.16 11.19
N ALA A 39 47.50 37.75 12.20
CA ALA A 39 47.09 36.77 13.20
C ALA A 39 46.93 37.50 14.54
N SER A 40 45.70 37.87 14.88
CA SER A 40 45.37 38.65 16.08
C SER A 40 44.48 37.92 17.07
N GLY A 41 44.10 36.67 16.79
CA GLY A 41 43.47 35.79 17.76
C GLY A 41 44.50 34.99 18.57
N PHE A 42 44.16 34.62 19.80
CA PHE A 42 44.92 33.64 20.58
C PHE A 42 45.02 32.32 19.81
N LEU A 43 46.21 31.72 19.65
CA LEU A 43 46.42 30.50 18.84
C LEU A 43 45.96 30.61 17.36
N SER A 44 45.78 31.83 16.85
CA SER A 44 45.32 32.03 15.47
C SER A 44 46.43 31.79 14.43
N THR A 45 46.06 31.35 13.23
CA THR A 45 47.01 31.16 12.12
C THR A 45 46.48 31.82 10.85
N ALA A 46 47.22 32.80 10.31
CA ALA A 46 46.91 33.49 9.06
C ALA A 46 48.05 33.27 8.05
N VAL A 47 47.77 32.58 6.94
CA VAL A 47 48.75 32.27 5.90
C VAL A 47 48.23 32.69 4.53
N GLY A 48 48.89 33.65 3.91
CA GLY A 48 48.51 34.26 2.62
C GLY A 48 48.61 35.78 2.64
N GLU A 49 48.79 36.39 1.47
CA GLU A 49 48.76 37.85 1.33
C GLU A 49 47.40 38.40 1.80
N ASN A 50 47.41 39.37 2.72
CA ASN A 50 46.22 39.96 3.33
C ASN A 50 45.26 38.92 3.99
N SER A 51 45.76 37.75 4.40
CA SER A 51 44.98 36.82 5.22
C SER A 51 44.78 37.36 6.64
N ALA A 52 43.63 37.09 7.25
CA ALA A 52 43.30 37.57 8.60
C ALA A 52 42.67 36.45 9.45
N ALA A 53 43.31 36.11 10.56
CA ALA A 53 42.79 35.21 11.58
C ALA A 53 42.65 35.99 12.90
N SER A 54 41.44 36.49 13.18
CA SER A 54 41.16 37.35 14.33
C SER A 54 40.38 36.65 15.45
N GLY A 55 39.69 35.56 15.14
CA GLY A 55 39.08 34.69 16.14
C GLY A 55 40.13 33.92 16.96
N PRO A 56 39.95 33.73 18.27
CA PRO A 56 40.70 32.74 19.03
C PRO A 56 40.61 31.36 18.35
N ASN A 57 41.75 30.67 18.26
CA ASN A 57 41.89 29.37 17.62
C ASN A 57 41.46 29.35 16.13
N SER A 58 41.32 30.50 15.47
CA SER A 58 40.90 30.56 14.08
C SER A 58 42.06 30.33 13.11
N THR A 59 41.74 29.83 11.90
CA THR A 59 42.73 29.59 10.85
C THR A 59 42.27 30.20 9.52
N ALA A 60 43.05 31.10 8.95
CA ALA A 60 42.85 31.67 7.62
C ALA A 60 44.00 31.25 6.70
N LEU A 61 43.71 30.47 5.66
CA LEU A 61 44.68 29.99 4.67
C LEU A 61 44.22 30.37 3.26
N GLY A 62 44.98 31.26 2.62
CA GLY A 62 44.69 31.78 1.27
C GLY A 62 44.84 33.29 1.22
N SER A 63 45.13 33.84 0.03
CA SER A 63 45.14 35.31 -0.15
C SER A 63 43.76 35.88 0.20
N ARG A 64 43.74 36.91 1.04
CA ARG A 64 42.51 37.57 1.50
C ARG A 64 41.49 36.63 2.17
N SER A 65 41.94 35.50 2.73
CA SER A 65 41.10 34.65 3.58
C SER A 65 40.85 35.34 4.94
N SER A 66 39.67 35.16 5.52
CA SER A 66 39.26 35.81 6.77
C SER A 66 38.57 34.83 7.72
N ALA A 67 39.21 34.49 8.83
CA ALA A 67 38.67 33.64 9.89
C ALA A 67 38.47 34.47 11.17
N SER A 68 37.29 35.07 11.33
CA SER A 68 36.98 36.00 12.43
C SER A 68 36.11 35.41 13.53
N GLY A 69 35.47 34.27 13.30
CA GLY A 69 34.76 33.53 14.33
C GLY A 69 35.71 32.76 15.23
N ASP A 70 35.35 32.61 16.51
CA ASP A 70 36.07 31.74 17.43
C ASP A 70 36.05 30.30 16.88
N PHE A 71 37.19 29.63 16.89
CA PHE A 71 37.36 28.27 16.33
C PHE A 71 37.04 28.15 14.83
N SER A 72 36.96 29.25 14.08
CA SER A 72 36.59 29.21 12.67
C SER A 72 37.76 28.87 11.73
N ALA A 73 37.46 28.36 10.55
CA ALA A 73 38.46 28.04 9.53
C ALA A 73 38.05 28.56 8.14
N ALA A 74 38.84 29.47 7.58
CA ALA A 74 38.68 29.99 6.22
C ALA A 74 39.82 29.46 5.33
N LEU A 75 39.50 28.58 4.39
CA LEU A 75 40.45 27.81 3.58
C LEU A 75 40.17 28.07 2.09
N GLY A 76 40.88 29.01 1.49
CA GLY A 76 40.72 29.41 0.10
C GLY A 76 40.90 30.92 -0.10
N THR A 77 41.24 31.32 -1.33
CA THR A 77 41.34 32.74 -1.68
C THR A 77 39.98 33.41 -1.54
N PHE A 78 39.90 34.53 -0.81
CA PHE A 78 38.65 35.22 -0.43
C PHE A 78 37.67 34.40 0.43
N SER A 79 38.07 33.25 0.99
CA SER A 79 37.19 32.51 1.91
C SER A 79 36.94 33.29 3.20
N THR A 80 35.72 33.21 3.74
CA THR A 80 35.31 33.92 4.96
C THR A 80 34.62 32.99 5.93
N ALA A 81 35.17 32.81 7.13
CA ALA A 81 34.58 32.03 8.22
C ALA A 81 34.37 32.95 9.44
N SER A 82 33.19 33.56 9.54
CA SER A 82 32.89 34.58 10.54
C SER A 82 31.94 34.11 11.65
N GLY A 83 31.22 33.01 11.46
CA GLY A 83 30.43 32.38 12.52
C GLY A 83 31.31 31.65 13.54
N GLN A 84 30.84 31.52 14.77
CA GLN A 84 31.51 30.69 15.78
C GLN A 84 31.56 29.24 15.29
N SER A 85 32.71 28.58 15.40
CA SER A 85 32.92 27.20 14.95
C SER A 85 32.58 26.97 13.46
N SER A 86 32.63 28.02 12.63
CA SER A 86 32.27 27.91 11.21
C SER A 86 33.44 27.47 10.35
N THR A 87 33.17 26.85 9.20
CA THR A 87 34.19 26.42 8.24
C THR A 87 33.82 26.82 6.83
N ALA A 88 34.67 27.62 6.18
CA ALA A 88 34.55 27.99 4.77
C ALA A 88 35.71 27.38 3.97
N LEU A 89 35.40 26.49 3.02
CA LEU A 89 36.38 25.78 2.20
C LEU A 89 36.08 26.00 0.72
N GLY A 90 36.96 26.73 0.03
CA GLY A 90 36.83 27.06 -1.39
C GLY A 90 37.08 28.53 -1.67
N THR A 91 37.36 28.86 -2.93
CA THR A 91 37.49 30.26 -3.34
C THR A 91 36.17 30.99 -3.10
N ALA A 92 36.21 32.10 -2.35
CA ALA A 92 35.04 32.87 -1.97
C ALA A 92 33.95 32.10 -1.20
N ALA A 93 34.28 30.95 -0.59
CA ALA A 93 33.34 30.27 0.32
C ALA A 93 33.06 31.15 1.55
N GLU A 94 31.82 31.18 2.02
CA GLU A 94 31.37 32.01 3.15
C GLU A 94 30.64 31.15 4.18
N ALA A 95 31.18 31.03 5.39
CA ALA A 95 30.56 30.38 6.53
C ALA A 95 30.36 31.41 7.65
N SER A 96 29.25 32.15 7.59
CA SER A 96 28.94 33.26 8.51
C SER A 96 27.90 32.92 9.58
N GLY A 97 27.25 31.77 9.50
CA GLY A 97 26.40 31.25 10.57
C GLY A 97 27.19 30.52 11.67
N ASP A 98 26.71 30.57 12.91
CA ASP A 98 27.32 29.79 13.99
C ASP A 98 27.16 28.29 13.72
N ASN A 99 28.22 27.51 13.93
CA ASN A 99 28.31 26.10 13.60
C ASN A 99 28.04 25.79 12.11
N SER A 100 28.27 26.76 11.21
CA SER A 100 27.98 26.58 9.80
C SER A 100 29.15 26.03 8.99
N ILE A 101 28.86 25.39 7.86
CA ILE A 101 29.87 24.78 6.98
C ILE A 101 29.57 25.14 5.53
N ALA A 102 30.46 25.87 4.87
CA ALA A 102 30.38 26.18 3.45
C ALA A 102 31.54 25.50 2.70
N ILE A 103 31.22 24.63 1.75
CA ILE A 103 32.21 23.87 0.97
C ILE A 103 31.90 24.05 -0.51
N GLY A 104 32.84 24.61 -1.28
CA GLY A 104 32.69 24.86 -2.71
C GLY A 104 33.03 26.30 -3.08
N MET A 105 33.38 26.52 -4.35
CA MET A 105 33.59 27.88 -4.86
C MET A 105 32.30 28.67 -4.65
N SER A 106 32.38 29.79 -3.93
CA SER A 106 31.23 30.65 -3.60
C SER A 106 30.10 29.95 -2.82
N ALA A 107 30.37 28.81 -2.15
CA ALA A 107 29.37 28.21 -1.26
C ALA A 107 29.12 29.14 -0.06
N ALA A 108 27.87 29.26 0.41
CA ALA A 108 27.49 30.20 1.45
C ALA A 108 26.62 29.55 2.55
N ALA A 109 27.21 29.25 3.70
CA ALA A 109 26.53 28.75 4.89
C ALA A 109 26.38 29.86 5.93
N THR A 110 25.37 30.70 5.77
CA THR A 110 25.22 31.97 6.51
C THR A 110 24.23 31.89 7.69
N HIS A 111 23.76 30.69 8.03
CA HIS A 111 22.72 30.46 9.04
C HIS A 111 23.21 29.50 10.14
N VAL A 112 22.56 29.52 11.30
CA VAL A 112 23.01 28.74 12.46
C VAL A 112 22.83 27.25 12.20
N ASN A 113 23.85 26.43 12.45
CA ASN A 113 23.85 25.00 12.19
C ASN A 113 23.60 24.64 10.72
N SER A 114 23.89 25.54 9.78
CA SER A 114 23.64 25.31 8.36
C SER A 114 24.86 24.75 7.61
N MET A 115 24.63 24.02 6.52
CA MET A 115 25.67 23.40 5.71
C MET A 115 25.36 23.61 4.23
N ALA A 116 26.27 24.22 3.50
CA ALA A 116 26.16 24.48 2.06
C ALA A 116 27.30 23.74 1.35
N PHE A 117 26.99 22.77 0.49
CA PHE A 117 27.95 21.89 -0.18
C PHE A 117 27.84 21.93 -1.72
N GLY A 118 28.80 22.56 -2.39
CA GLY A 118 29.00 22.59 -3.84
C GLY A 118 29.12 24.03 -4.39
N VAL A 119 29.25 24.17 -5.72
CA VAL A 119 29.65 25.46 -6.32
C VAL A 119 28.48 26.44 -6.29
N GLY A 120 28.62 27.54 -5.55
CA GLY A 120 27.64 28.61 -5.44
C GLY A 120 26.38 28.25 -4.65
N VAL A 121 26.37 27.11 -3.95
CA VAL A 121 25.21 26.72 -3.13
C VAL A 121 25.15 27.57 -1.88
N ALA A 122 23.95 28.02 -1.50
CA ALA A 122 23.73 28.78 -0.29
C ALA A 122 22.69 28.11 0.61
N THR A 123 22.98 28.03 1.92
CA THR A 123 21.94 27.78 2.91
C THR A 123 21.15 29.06 3.15
N THR A 124 19.87 28.89 3.42
CA THR A 124 18.86 29.92 3.64
C THR A 124 18.18 29.80 4.99
N SER A 125 18.56 28.83 5.84
CA SER A 125 17.91 28.60 7.13
C SER A 125 18.80 27.91 8.13
N ASP A 126 18.45 28.07 9.41
CA ASP A 126 19.09 27.35 10.49
C ASP A 126 18.82 25.85 10.35
N ASN A 127 19.80 25.02 10.75
CA ASN A 127 19.75 23.56 10.69
C ASN A 127 19.58 22.98 9.28
N GLN A 128 19.80 23.80 8.23
CA GLN A 128 19.66 23.38 6.85
C GLN A 128 20.93 22.74 6.31
N ILE A 129 20.75 21.63 5.60
CA ILE A 129 21.78 21.08 4.71
C ILE A 129 21.34 21.36 3.28
N ALA A 130 22.21 21.95 2.46
CA ALA A 130 22.02 22.28 1.06
C ALA A 130 23.16 21.67 0.24
N LEU A 131 22.86 20.89 -0.80
CA LEU A 131 23.81 20.06 -1.55
C LEU A 131 23.68 20.27 -3.05
N GLY A 132 24.76 20.60 -3.76
CA GLY A 132 24.87 20.59 -5.21
C GLY A 132 25.36 21.93 -5.74
N THR A 133 24.90 22.41 -6.89
CA THR A 133 25.36 23.70 -7.42
C THR A 133 24.42 24.81 -7.00
N GLU A 134 24.81 26.07 -7.26
CA GLU A 134 23.93 27.25 -7.27
C GLU A 134 22.60 26.95 -7.97
N THR A 135 22.67 26.10 -8.99
CA THR A 135 21.58 25.75 -9.89
C THR A 135 20.93 24.39 -9.63
N ASN A 136 21.52 23.51 -8.81
CA ASN A 136 21.00 22.16 -8.54
C ASN A 136 21.24 21.81 -7.08
N THR A 137 20.30 22.15 -6.19
CA THR A 137 20.47 21.98 -4.74
C THR A 137 19.48 20.98 -4.15
N LEU A 138 19.95 19.83 -3.63
CA LEU A 138 19.22 18.97 -2.71
C LEU A 138 19.33 19.54 -1.30
N THR A 139 18.20 19.99 -0.74
CA THR A 139 18.15 20.47 0.65
C THR A 139 17.53 19.41 1.56
N VAL A 140 18.10 19.20 2.75
CA VAL A 140 17.61 18.22 3.72
C VAL A 140 17.48 18.89 5.09
N THR A 141 16.23 19.14 5.49
CA THR A 141 15.89 19.60 6.85
C THR A 141 14.82 18.69 7.45
N GLY A 142 15.07 18.12 8.63
CA GLY A 142 14.00 17.66 9.54
C GLY A 142 13.09 16.50 9.12
N ILE A 143 13.36 15.80 8.00
CA ILE A 143 12.49 14.75 7.41
C ILE A 143 12.23 13.54 8.33
N THR A 144 13.02 13.39 9.39
CA THR A 144 12.92 12.29 10.36
C THR A 144 12.60 12.76 11.77
N SER A 145 12.26 14.03 11.96
CA SER A 145 11.89 14.51 13.30
C SER A 145 10.69 13.71 13.83
N ALA A 146 10.58 13.55 15.16
CA ALA A 146 9.44 12.83 15.75
C ALA A 146 8.10 13.43 15.31
N ALA A 147 8.07 14.74 15.09
CA ALA A 147 6.97 15.44 14.42
C ALA A 147 6.79 14.99 12.95
N SER A 148 7.87 14.92 12.17
CA SER A 148 7.84 14.47 10.77
C SER A 148 7.37 13.02 10.59
N LEU A 149 7.70 12.12 11.53
CA LEU A 149 7.20 10.74 11.52
C LEU A 149 5.75 10.64 12.00
N ALA A 150 5.41 11.33 13.10
CA ALA A 150 4.05 11.37 13.60
C ALA A 150 3.07 11.93 12.55
N ALA A 151 3.53 12.82 11.68
CA ALA A 151 2.74 13.42 10.62
C ALA A 151 2.49 12.52 9.39
N GLN A 152 3.22 11.41 9.22
CA GLN A 152 3.12 10.60 7.99
C GLN A 152 1.71 10.03 7.74
N GLY A 153 0.90 9.80 8.79
CA GLY A 153 -0.48 9.33 8.65
C GLY A 153 -0.60 8.02 7.85
N SER A 154 -1.57 7.93 6.93
CA SER A 154 -1.69 6.82 5.98
C SER A 154 -0.85 7.08 4.73
N VAL A 155 0.14 6.21 4.48
CA VAL A 155 1.03 6.30 3.31
C VAL A 155 0.25 6.09 2.01
N THR A 156 0.33 7.06 1.09
CA THR A 156 -0.30 6.99 -0.24
C THR A 156 0.68 6.64 -1.36
N GLY A 157 2.00 6.76 -1.09
CA GLY A 157 3.09 6.44 -2.02
C GLY A 157 4.48 6.68 -1.39
N LEU A 158 5.54 6.28 -2.09
CA LEU A 158 6.95 6.38 -1.67
C LEU A 158 7.74 7.27 -2.63
N VAL A 159 8.63 8.12 -2.12
CA VAL A 159 9.63 8.82 -2.96
C VAL A 159 10.70 7.83 -3.44
N THR A 160 10.94 7.81 -4.73
CA THR A 160 11.84 6.95 -5.50
C THR A 160 12.80 7.82 -6.31
N THR A 161 13.71 7.24 -7.11
CA THR A 161 14.54 7.98 -8.06
C THR A 161 14.49 7.36 -9.44
N ASP A 162 14.61 8.16 -10.50
CA ASP A 162 14.80 7.66 -11.86
C ASP A 162 16.28 7.51 -12.25
N ALA A 163 16.53 7.03 -13.48
CA ALA A 163 17.87 6.78 -14.00
C ALA A 163 18.76 8.04 -14.13
N SER A 164 18.18 9.25 -14.04
CA SER A 164 18.88 10.52 -14.08
C SER A 164 19.03 11.16 -12.70
N GLY A 165 18.72 10.41 -11.63
CA GLY A 165 18.80 10.89 -10.25
C GLY A 165 17.61 11.76 -9.85
N ASN A 166 16.51 11.73 -10.61
CA ASN A 166 15.33 12.52 -10.27
C ASN A 166 14.52 11.79 -9.22
N LEU A 167 14.36 12.42 -8.06
CA LEU A 167 13.48 11.92 -7.01
C LEU A 167 12.01 12.00 -7.50
N ALA A 168 11.22 10.92 -7.39
CA ALA A 168 9.82 10.84 -7.83
C ALA A 168 8.98 9.92 -6.93
N SER A 169 7.77 10.31 -6.55
CA SER A 169 6.87 9.37 -5.87
C SER A 169 6.47 8.21 -6.78
N ASP A 170 6.24 7.02 -6.24
CA ASP A 170 5.77 5.84 -6.96
C ASP A 170 4.28 5.93 -7.35
N GLY A 171 3.55 6.97 -6.91
CA GLY A 171 2.14 7.18 -7.22
C GLY A 171 1.20 6.18 -6.57
N GLY A 172 1.63 5.51 -5.50
CA GLY A 172 0.88 4.42 -4.91
C GLY A 172 0.77 3.23 -5.86
N ALA A 173 1.61 3.15 -6.89
CA ALA A 173 1.73 1.97 -7.73
C ALA A 173 2.07 0.76 -6.86
N LEU A 174 2.94 0.93 -5.88
CA LEU A 174 3.23 -0.09 -4.89
C LEU A 174 2.00 -0.42 -4.05
N GLN A 175 1.26 0.58 -3.57
CA GLN A 175 0.07 0.36 -2.76
C GLN A 175 -1.07 -0.32 -3.55
N THR A 176 -1.24 0.02 -4.83
CA THR A 176 -2.21 -0.59 -5.74
C THR A 176 -1.86 -2.04 -6.01
N GLN A 177 -0.57 -2.32 -6.24
CA GLN A 177 -0.07 -3.68 -6.38
C GLN A 177 -0.32 -4.50 -5.11
N VAL A 178 -0.14 -3.90 -3.93
CA VAL A 178 -0.46 -4.53 -2.64
C VAL A 178 -1.96 -4.85 -2.52
N ASN A 179 -2.83 -3.90 -2.86
CA ASN A 179 -4.29 -4.10 -2.80
C ASN A 179 -4.75 -5.18 -3.79
N ALA A 180 -4.20 -5.20 -5.01
CA ALA A 180 -4.48 -6.22 -6.01
C ALA A 180 -4.08 -7.62 -5.52
N ASN A 181 -2.90 -7.73 -4.90
CA ASN A 181 -2.45 -8.97 -4.30
C ASN A 181 -3.37 -9.43 -3.16
N MET A 182 -3.85 -8.51 -2.32
CA MET A 182 -4.78 -8.82 -1.24
C MET A 182 -6.12 -9.38 -1.76
N ILE A 183 -6.67 -8.79 -2.83
CA ILE A 183 -7.90 -9.27 -3.48
C ILE A 183 -7.70 -10.66 -4.08
N ALA A 184 -6.57 -10.88 -4.78
CA ALA A 184 -6.25 -12.18 -5.37
C ALA A 184 -6.19 -13.29 -4.30
N ILE A 185 -5.60 -12.99 -3.15
CA ILE A 185 -5.54 -13.91 -1.99
C ILE A 185 -6.95 -14.19 -1.45
N ALA A 186 -7.80 -13.18 -1.31
CA ALA A 186 -9.17 -13.37 -0.83
C ALA A 186 -9.99 -14.26 -1.79
N ALA A 187 -9.87 -14.05 -3.10
CA ALA A 187 -10.58 -14.83 -4.11
C ALA A 187 -10.23 -16.34 -4.05
N LEU A 188 -8.97 -16.67 -3.77
CA LEU A 188 -8.54 -18.05 -3.53
C LEU A 188 -9.27 -18.69 -2.34
N GLY A 189 -9.59 -17.92 -1.29
CA GLY A 189 -10.31 -18.41 -0.11
C GLY A 189 -11.83 -18.64 -0.32
N VAL A 190 -12.46 -17.94 -1.27
CA VAL A 190 -13.91 -18.06 -1.55
C VAL A 190 -14.24 -19.28 -2.42
N GLY A 191 -13.27 -19.77 -3.20
CA GLY A 191 -13.40 -20.99 -4.01
C GLY A 191 -13.55 -22.29 -3.20
N VAL A 192 -13.63 -22.21 -1.88
CA VAL A 192 -13.73 -23.35 -0.94
C VAL A 192 -15.13 -23.46 -0.30
N GLY A 193 -16.13 -22.69 -0.77
CA GLY A 193 -17.53 -22.75 -0.30
C GLY A 193 -18.34 -23.95 -0.84
N PRO A 194 -19.55 -24.24 -0.30
CA PRO A 194 -20.36 -25.38 -0.71
C PRO A 194 -20.83 -25.26 -2.17
N ASP A 195 -20.54 -26.27 -2.97
CA ASP A 195 -20.76 -26.31 -4.42
C ASP A 195 -22.27 -26.22 -4.79
N PRO A 196 -22.71 -25.23 -5.59
CA PRO A 196 -24.10 -25.07 -6.03
C PRO A 196 -24.67 -26.28 -6.75
N GLN A 197 -23.84 -27.07 -7.42
CA GLN A 197 -24.26 -28.30 -8.07
C GLN A 197 -24.83 -29.29 -7.05
N ILE A 198 -24.32 -29.28 -5.81
CA ILE A 198 -24.83 -30.12 -4.73
C ILE A 198 -26.26 -29.70 -4.36
N ALA A 199 -26.56 -28.40 -4.34
CA ALA A 199 -27.90 -27.89 -4.05
C ALA A 199 -28.90 -28.24 -5.15
N LEU A 200 -28.50 -28.12 -6.42
CA LEU A 200 -29.32 -28.52 -7.56
C LEU A 200 -29.60 -30.02 -7.56
N ASN A 201 -28.56 -30.83 -7.35
CA ASN A 201 -28.70 -32.28 -7.23
C ASN A 201 -29.70 -32.65 -6.11
N MET A 202 -29.72 -31.91 -4.99
CA MET A 202 -30.68 -32.14 -3.91
C MET A 202 -32.13 -31.82 -4.31
N ALA A 203 -32.35 -30.74 -5.06
CA ALA A 203 -33.69 -30.36 -5.54
C ALA A 203 -34.24 -31.35 -6.57
N ASP A 204 -33.39 -31.83 -7.48
CA ASP A 204 -33.75 -32.84 -8.46
C ASP A 204 -34.15 -34.16 -7.76
N ILE A 205 -33.40 -34.55 -6.71
CA ILE A 205 -33.74 -35.71 -5.88
C ILE A 205 -35.12 -35.53 -5.24
N ALA A 206 -35.44 -34.35 -4.70
CA ALA A 206 -36.74 -34.09 -4.08
C ALA A 206 -37.90 -34.17 -5.09
N THR A 207 -37.71 -33.61 -6.29
CA THR A 207 -38.72 -33.67 -7.36
C THR A 207 -38.96 -35.09 -7.84
N ASN A 208 -37.88 -35.85 -8.06
CA ASN A 208 -37.95 -37.27 -8.42
C ASN A 208 -38.68 -38.07 -7.33
N ALA A 209 -38.42 -37.79 -6.05
CA ALA A 209 -39.11 -38.46 -4.95
C ALA A 209 -40.63 -38.19 -4.97
N ALA A 210 -41.07 -36.97 -5.26
CA ALA A 210 -42.49 -36.63 -5.37
C ALA A 210 -43.17 -37.33 -6.56
N ALA A 211 -42.55 -37.32 -7.74
CA ALA A 211 -43.08 -38.00 -8.93
C ALA A 211 -43.22 -39.51 -8.71
N ILE A 212 -42.27 -40.12 -8.02
CA ILE A 212 -42.34 -41.54 -7.63
C ILE A 212 -43.52 -41.81 -6.69
N SER A 213 -43.87 -40.88 -5.79
CA SER A 213 -45.06 -41.04 -4.94
C SER A 213 -46.36 -40.98 -5.74
N GLU A 214 -46.49 -40.04 -6.67
CA GLU A 214 -47.70 -39.90 -7.52
C GLU A 214 -47.93 -41.14 -8.40
N LEU A 215 -46.86 -41.70 -8.96
CA LEU A 215 -46.94 -42.96 -9.72
C LEU A 215 -47.49 -44.11 -8.86
N ARG A 216 -47.02 -44.22 -7.60
CA ARG A 216 -47.51 -45.24 -6.66
C ARG A 216 -48.98 -45.04 -6.31
N GLU A 217 -49.45 -43.80 -6.18
CA GLU A 217 -50.86 -43.48 -6.00
C GLU A 217 -51.70 -43.90 -7.22
N GLY A 218 -51.22 -43.60 -8.42
CA GLY A 218 -51.85 -44.03 -9.67
C GLY A 218 -51.99 -45.54 -9.78
N MET A 219 -51.00 -46.30 -9.30
CA MET A 219 -51.06 -47.76 -9.23
C MET A 219 -52.16 -48.24 -8.26
N ALA A 220 -52.24 -47.65 -7.06
CA ALA A 220 -53.29 -48.00 -6.10
C ALA A 220 -54.69 -47.71 -6.65
N SER A 221 -54.88 -46.55 -7.28
CA SER A 221 -56.14 -46.19 -7.95
C SER A 221 -56.50 -47.21 -9.03
N LEU A 222 -55.57 -47.56 -9.92
CA LEU A 222 -55.85 -48.50 -11.01
C LEU A 222 -56.21 -49.89 -10.48
N ALA A 223 -55.51 -50.38 -9.46
CA ALA A 223 -55.77 -51.68 -8.85
C ALA A 223 -57.15 -51.78 -8.18
N SER A 224 -57.79 -50.64 -7.85
CA SER A 224 -59.11 -50.60 -7.24
C SER A 224 -60.27 -50.65 -8.25
N LEU A 225 -59.99 -50.59 -9.56
CA LEU A 225 -61.05 -50.69 -10.58
C LEU A 225 -61.56 -52.13 -10.67
N PRO A 226 -62.87 -52.35 -10.57
CA PRO A 226 -63.45 -53.68 -10.66
C PRO A 226 -63.51 -54.17 -12.11
N ASP A 227 -63.35 -55.47 -12.30
CA ASP A 227 -63.70 -56.12 -13.57
C ASP A 227 -65.23 -56.21 -13.68
N LEU A 228 -65.78 -55.64 -14.75
CA LEU A 228 -67.22 -55.62 -15.02
C LEU A 228 -67.55 -56.64 -16.11
N TYR A 229 -68.46 -57.56 -15.80
CA TYR A 229 -68.91 -58.60 -16.71
C TYR A 229 -70.44 -58.68 -16.74
N LEU A 230 -71.03 -58.68 -17.93
CA LEU A 230 -72.48 -58.78 -18.17
C LEU A 230 -72.84 -60.19 -18.64
N GLN A 231 -73.75 -60.88 -17.94
CA GLN A 231 -74.28 -62.17 -18.38
C GLN A 231 -75.29 -62.02 -19.52
N ALA A 232 -75.54 -63.08 -20.29
CA ALA A 232 -76.20 -63.04 -21.60
C ALA A 232 -77.59 -62.37 -21.63
N ASP A 233 -78.29 -62.24 -20.50
CA ASP A 233 -79.63 -61.68 -20.35
C ASP A 233 -79.70 -60.40 -19.50
N GLU A 234 -78.58 -59.91 -18.96
CA GLU A 234 -78.53 -58.69 -18.14
C GLU A 234 -78.44 -57.40 -18.98
N SER A 235 -79.11 -56.32 -18.56
CA SER A 235 -79.07 -55.04 -19.27
C SER A 235 -77.99 -54.08 -18.73
N TRP A 236 -77.57 -54.25 -17.47
CA TRP A 236 -76.53 -53.46 -16.82
C TRP A 236 -75.88 -54.22 -15.66
N THR A 237 -74.65 -53.85 -15.31
CA THR A 237 -73.94 -54.30 -14.09
C THR A 237 -73.15 -53.14 -13.51
N ALA A 238 -72.94 -53.15 -12.20
CA ALA A 238 -72.09 -52.19 -11.50
C ALA A 238 -71.31 -52.88 -10.38
N ALA A 239 -70.07 -52.43 -10.18
CA ALA A 239 -69.20 -52.96 -9.14
C ALA A 239 -68.33 -51.84 -8.55
N GLY A 240 -67.78 -52.12 -7.37
CA GLY A 240 -66.80 -51.28 -6.69
C GLY A 240 -65.59 -52.10 -6.25
N GLY A 241 -64.47 -51.42 -6.02
CA GLY A 241 -63.24 -52.04 -5.56
C GLY A 241 -62.43 -51.11 -4.63
N LEU A 242 -61.63 -51.76 -3.79
CA LEU A 242 -60.70 -51.13 -2.84
C LEU A 242 -59.35 -51.79 -3.02
N ALA A 243 -58.29 -51.00 -3.13
CA ALA A 243 -56.92 -51.49 -3.19
C ALA A 243 -56.04 -50.75 -2.19
N ALA A 244 -55.02 -51.45 -1.69
CA ALA A 244 -53.98 -50.88 -0.85
C ALA A 244 -52.62 -51.24 -1.48
N TYR A 245 -51.70 -50.28 -1.49
CA TYR A 245 -50.35 -50.45 -2.01
C TYR A 245 -49.33 -49.98 -0.97
N ASP A 246 -48.46 -50.87 -0.50
CA ASP A 246 -47.33 -50.53 0.36
C ASP A 246 -46.24 -49.87 -0.48
N ASP A 247 -45.79 -48.69 -0.08
CA ASP A 247 -44.73 -47.98 -0.78
C ASP A 247 -43.31 -48.46 -0.42
N GLY A 248 -43.17 -49.34 0.56
CA GLY A 248 -41.87 -49.86 1.02
C GLY A 248 -41.05 -48.86 1.81
N TYR A 249 -41.61 -47.67 2.11
CA TYR A 249 -41.00 -46.62 2.94
C TYR A 249 -41.84 -46.35 4.21
N GLY A 250 -42.68 -47.32 4.61
CA GLY A 250 -43.53 -47.25 5.79
C GLY A 250 -44.88 -46.54 5.56
N GLY A 251 -45.23 -46.24 4.32
CA GLY A 251 -46.51 -45.64 3.93
C GLY A 251 -47.39 -46.60 3.14
N THR A 252 -48.71 -46.38 3.19
CA THR A 252 -49.68 -47.13 2.37
C THR A 252 -50.50 -46.17 1.53
N LYS A 253 -50.62 -46.44 0.23
CA LYS A 253 -51.49 -45.73 -0.70
C LYS A 253 -52.79 -46.50 -0.87
N TRP A 254 -53.93 -45.82 -0.79
CA TRP A 254 -55.25 -46.43 -0.90
C TRP A 254 -55.92 -46.03 -2.20
N GLY A 255 -56.50 -46.98 -2.93
CA GLY A 255 -57.29 -46.75 -4.13
C GLY A 255 -58.74 -47.18 -3.94
N PHE A 256 -59.66 -46.37 -4.46
CA PHE A 256 -61.10 -46.60 -4.43
C PHE A 256 -61.63 -46.50 -5.85
N GLY A 257 -62.32 -47.53 -6.33
CA GLY A 257 -62.78 -47.60 -7.70
C GLY A 257 -64.23 -48.07 -7.78
N GLY A 258 -64.89 -47.67 -8.85
CA GLY A 258 -66.24 -48.14 -9.16
C GLY A 258 -66.55 -47.94 -10.63
N GLY A 259 -67.45 -48.74 -11.15
CA GLY A 259 -67.83 -48.64 -12.54
C GLY A 259 -69.13 -49.34 -12.85
N ALA A 260 -69.65 -49.06 -14.03
CA ALA A 260 -70.86 -49.66 -14.56
C ALA A 260 -70.68 -49.99 -16.04
N GLN A 261 -71.31 -51.07 -16.48
CA GLN A 261 -71.36 -51.49 -17.86
C GLN A 261 -72.81 -51.68 -18.29
N PHE A 262 -73.14 -51.25 -19.51
CA PHE A 262 -74.49 -51.24 -20.07
C PHE A 262 -74.49 -51.93 -21.43
N ARG A 263 -75.49 -52.76 -21.69
CA ARG A 263 -75.66 -53.44 -22.98
C ARG A 263 -76.27 -52.51 -24.03
N LEU A 264 -75.74 -52.56 -25.24
CA LEU A 264 -76.17 -51.81 -26.43
C LEU A 264 -76.54 -52.81 -27.54
N GLY A 265 -77.79 -53.27 -27.53
CA GLY A 265 -78.25 -54.30 -28.49
C GLY A 265 -77.67 -55.70 -28.22
N SER A 266 -77.73 -56.60 -29.19
CA SER A 266 -77.43 -58.04 -28.97
C SER A 266 -75.94 -58.38 -28.86
N ARG A 267 -75.02 -57.47 -29.23
CA ARG A 267 -73.57 -57.76 -29.29
C ARG A 267 -72.65 -56.65 -28.80
N ARG A 268 -73.15 -55.47 -28.42
CA ARG A 268 -72.29 -54.35 -27.97
C ARG A 268 -72.54 -53.99 -26.51
N HIS A 269 -71.54 -53.38 -25.90
CA HIS A 269 -71.65 -52.83 -24.55
C HIS A 269 -70.79 -51.58 -24.41
N THR A 270 -71.13 -50.73 -23.44
CA THR A 270 -70.33 -49.58 -23.02
C THR A 270 -70.05 -49.70 -21.54
N SER A 271 -68.86 -49.29 -21.10
CA SER A 271 -68.53 -49.21 -19.67
C SER A 271 -67.90 -47.87 -19.32
N VAL A 272 -68.20 -47.45 -18.09
CA VAL A 272 -67.57 -46.32 -17.42
C VAL A 272 -66.99 -46.81 -16.09
N GLY A 273 -65.75 -46.41 -15.82
CA GLY A 273 -65.08 -46.64 -14.55
C GLY A 273 -64.48 -45.35 -14.03
N ILE A 274 -64.56 -45.14 -12.72
CA ILE A 274 -63.91 -44.05 -12.01
C ILE A 274 -63.10 -44.69 -10.89
N ALA A 275 -61.85 -44.27 -10.73
CA ALA A 275 -61.08 -44.60 -9.55
C ALA A 275 -60.35 -43.37 -9.03
N ALA A 276 -60.14 -43.36 -7.73
CA ALA A 276 -59.34 -42.37 -7.04
C ALA A 276 -58.31 -43.07 -6.15
N ALA A 277 -57.21 -42.40 -5.85
CA ALA A 277 -56.30 -42.81 -4.80
C ALA A 277 -56.04 -41.67 -3.83
N THR A 278 -55.70 -42.06 -2.61
CA THR A 278 -55.40 -41.18 -1.50
C THR A 278 -54.04 -41.51 -0.91
N SER A 279 -53.35 -40.45 -0.51
CA SER A 279 -51.99 -40.50 0.02
C SER A 279 -51.76 -39.26 0.84
N GLY A 280 -51.83 -39.42 2.17
CA GLY A 280 -51.87 -38.26 3.06
C GLY A 280 -53.04 -37.34 2.70
N SER A 281 -52.75 -36.09 2.33
CA SER A 281 -53.74 -35.06 1.95
C SER A 281 -53.99 -34.94 0.44
N THR A 282 -53.32 -35.74 -0.39
CA THR A 282 -53.42 -35.64 -1.85
C THR A 282 -54.38 -36.69 -2.41
N TYR A 283 -55.19 -36.28 -3.39
CA TYR A 283 -56.20 -37.11 -4.05
C TYR A 283 -55.98 -37.08 -5.55
N THR A 284 -55.79 -38.26 -6.15
CA THR A 284 -55.70 -38.39 -7.61
C THR A 284 -56.91 -39.15 -8.09
N ALA A 285 -57.63 -38.64 -9.09
CA ALA A 285 -58.80 -39.31 -9.68
C ALA A 285 -58.62 -39.53 -11.18
N ARG A 286 -59.09 -40.67 -11.67
CA ARG A 286 -59.04 -41.07 -13.08
C ARG A 286 -60.39 -41.64 -13.49
N ALA A 287 -60.82 -41.29 -14.69
CA ALA A 287 -62.03 -41.85 -15.30
C ALA A 287 -61.65 -42.55 -16.61
N GLN A 288 -62.29 -43.67 -16.87
CA GLN A 288 -62.12 -44.45 -18.09
C GLN A 288 -63.47 -44.77 -18.71
N PHE A 289 -63.54 -44.65 -20.03
CA PHE A 289 -64.68 -45.03 -20.85
C PHE A 289 -64.21 -46.04 -21.89
N ARG A 290 -64.97 -47.12 -22.09
CA ARG A 290 -64.69 -48.14 -23.12
C ARG A 290 -65.98 -48.51 -23.84
N ILE A 291 -65.88 -48.74 -25.15
CA ILE A 291 -66.96 -49.28 -25.98
C ILE A 291 -66.44 -50.58 -26.58
N GLY A 292 -67.12 -51.69 -26.29
CA GLY A 292 -66.75 -53.03 -26.74
C GLY A 292 -67.83 -53.63 -27.66
N GLY A 293 -67.41 -54.55 -28.53
CA GLY A 293 -68.27 -55.33 -29.41
C GLY A 293 -67.85 -56.79 -29.46
#